data_AF-W4USM5-F1
#
_entry.id   AF-W4USM5-F1
#
_cell.length_a   1.000
_cell.length_b   1.000
_cell.length_c   1.000
_cell.angle_alpha   90.00
_cell.angle_beta   90.00
_cell.angle_gamma   90.00
#
_symmetry.space_group_name_H-M   'P 1'
#
loop_
_entity.id
_entity.type
_entity.pdbx_description
1 polymer ?
#
loop_
_entity_poly.entity_id
_entity_poly.type
_entity_poly.pdbx_seq_one_letter_code
_entity_poly.pdbx_strand_id
1 'polypeptide(L)'
;MAKIKIIIPSGTAIQNMRTSFVGDHMNRDGFHLNLTTGRYTAACTWYEKIFKRKVVGNPYAPQGMSEEERKVAQQAAHRAVLHPGKVTEMSGKYSGTAVTFTGIEYLCVGDSPMRLHSIDE
;
A
#
# COMPACT_ATOMS: atom_id res chain seq x y z
N MET A 1 4.40 19.01 -29.38
CA MET A 1 4.75 17.83 -28.54
C MET A 1 3.54 17.41 -27.74
N ALA A 2 3.26 16.11 -27.62
CA ALA A 2 2.16 15.61 -26.82
C ALA A 2 2.47 15.76 -25.32
N LYS A 3 1.51 16.26 -24.53
CA LYS A 3 1.63 16.38 -23.06
C LYS A 3 1.33 15.04 -22.40
N ILE A 4 2.16 14.61 -21.45
CA ILE A 4 1.89 13.44 -20.61
C ILE A 4 0.68 13.75 -19.71
N LYS A 5 -0.39 12.96 -19.85
CA LYS A 5 -1.64 13.17 -19.10
C LYS A 5 -1.65 12.47 -17.74
N ILE A 6 -0.99 11.31 -17.64
CA ILE A 6 -1.02 10.46 -16.44
C ILE A 6 0.38 9.89 -16.22
N ILE A 7 0.83 9.95 -14.96
CA ILE A 7 2.02 9.24 -14.47
C ILE A 7 1.55 8.22 -13.44
N ILE A 8 1.99 6.97 -13.58
CA ILE A 8 1.74 5.91 -12.61
C ILE A 8 3.00 5.76 -11.75
N PRO A 9 2.95 6.07 -10.43
CA PRO A 9 4.14 6.18 -9.60
C PRO A 9 4.63 4.83 -9.06
N SER A 10 4.79 3.83 -9.93
CA SER A 10 5.24 2.49 -9.54
C SER A 10 6.62 2.51 -8.87
N GLY A 11 7.56 3.33 -9.37
CA GLY A 11 8.89 3.47 -8.75
C GLY A 11 8.82 3.91 -7.29
N THR A 12 7.98 4.91 -7.00
CA THR A 12 7.76 5.40 -5.63
C THR A 12 7.07 4.36 -4.75
N ALA A 13 6.13 3.58 -5.29
CA ALA A 13 5.49 2.50 -4.55
C ALA A 13 6.50 1.40 -4.15
N ILE A 14 7.42 1.06 -5.05
CA ILE A 14 8.50 0.11 -4.77
C ILE A 14 9.47 0.67 -3.72
N GLN A 15 9.81 1.96 -3.80
CA GLN A 15 10.64 2.59 -2.76
C GLN A 15 9.94 2.63 -1.40
N ASN A 16 8.63 2.91 -1.35
CA ASN A 16 7.86 2.82 -0.11
C ASN A 16 7.94 1.41 0.47
N MET A 17 7.76 0.37 -0.36
CA MET A 17 7.88 -1.02 0.09
C MET A 17 9.26 -1.36 0.67
N ARG A 18 10.34 -0.82 0.09
CA ARG A 18 11.71 -1.03 0.60
C ARG A 18 11.93 -0.47 2.01
N THR A 19 11.13 0.50 2.45
CA THR A 19 11.17 1.03 3.83
C THR A 19 10.39 0.17 4.85
N SER A 20 9.71 -0.88 4.39
CA SER A 20 8.96 -1.80 5.25
C SER A 20 9.81 -2.97 5.74
N PHE A 21 9.19 -3.89 6.48
CA PHE A 21 9.80 -5.16 6.89
C PHE A 21 10.25 -6.04 5.71
N VAL A 22 9.70 -5.83 4.50
CA VAL A 22 10.12 -6.54 3.29
C VAL A 22 11.55 -6.14 2.88
N GLY A 23 11.99 -4.93 3.22
CA GLY A 23 13.32 -4.45 2.89
C GLY A 23 13.62 -4.44 1.39
N ASP A 24 14.90 -4.54 1.03
CA ASP A 24 15.35 -4.53 -0.36
C ASP A 24 15.23 -5.89 -1.07
N HIS A 25 14.05 -6.52 -0.97
CA HIS A 25 13.73 -7.82 -1.57
C HIS A 25 12.66 -7.72 -2.66
N MET A 26 12.51 -6.53 -3.27
CA MET A 26 11.48 -6.24 -4.28
C MET A 26 11.82 -6.73 -5.69
N ASN A 27 13.04 -7.23 -5.91
CA ASN A 27 13.56 -7.67 -7.20
C ASN A 27 13.98 -9.14 -7.16
N ARG A 28 13.91 -9.85 -8.29
CA ARG A 28 14.38 -11.25 -8.39
C ARG A 28 15.82 -11.38 -8.91
N ASP A 29 16.30 -10.38 -9.63
CA ASP A 29 17.57 -10.39 -10.35
C ASP A 29 18.26 -9.01 -10.30
N GLY A 30 17.96 -8.23 -9.27
CA GLY A 30 18.50 -6.88 -9.06
C GLY A 30 17.73 -5.75 -9.76
N PHE A 31 16.92 -6.04 -10.78
CA PHE A 31 16.17 -4.98 -11.50
C PHE A 31 14.76 -5.36 -11.92
N HIS A 32 14.46 -6.61 -12.27
CA HIS A 32 13.07 -7.03 -12.47
C HIS A 32 12.38 -7.23 -11.14
N LEU A 33 11.14 -6.78 -11.04
CA LEU A 33 10.30 -7.03 -9.87
C LEU A 33 10.17 -8.54 -9.60
N ASN A 34 10.21 -8.90 -8.32
CA ASN A 34 9.97 -10.27 -7.88
C ASN A 34 8.55 -10.72 -8.30
N LEU A 35 8.32 -12.03 -8.35
CA LEU A 35 7.10 -12.60 -8.92
C LEU A 35 5.85 -12.38 -8.06
N THR A 36 6.02 -11.99 -6.79
CA THR A 36 4.95 -11.82 -5.81
C THR A 36 4.81 -10.34 -5.40
N THR A 37 5.43 -9.91 -4.30
CA THR A 37 5.26 -8.59 -3.67
C THR A 37 5.62 -7.42 -4.60
N GLY A 38 6.67 -7.55 -5.39
CA GLY A 38 7.10 -6.55 -6.38
C GLY A 38 6.04 -6.28 -7.43
N ARG A 39 5.66 -7.31 -8.18
CA ARG A 39 4.63 -7.20 -9.23
C ARG A 39 3.28 -6.78 -8.66
N TYR A 40 2.88 -7.31 -7.51
CA TYR A 40 1.62 -6.95 -6.86
C TYR A 40 1.57 -5.49 -6.44
N THR A 41 2.65 -4.95 -5.86
CA THR A 41 2.75 -3.52 -5.49
C THR A 41 2.60 -2.61 -6.71
N ALA A 42 3.29 -2.96 -7.81
CA ALA A 42 3.13 -2.24 -9.07
C ALA A 42 1.69 -2.32 -9.59
N ALA A 43 1.09 -3.51 -9.60
CA ALA A 43 -0.29 -3.71 -10.03
C ALA A 43 -1.30 -2.90 -9.18
N CYS A 44 -1.11 -2.85 -7.86
CA CYS A 44 -1.93 -2.04 -6.95
C CYS A 44 -1.86 -0.54 -7.30
N THR A 45 -0.66 -0.06 -7.64
CA THR A 45 -0.43 1.34 -8.03
C THR A 45 -1.13 1.67 -9.36
N TRP A 46 -1.07 0.74 -10.32
CA TRP A 46 -1.79 0.86 -11.59
C TRP A 46 -3.31 0.87 -11.38
N TYR A 47 -3.82 -0.08 -10.60
CA TYR A 47 -5.24 -0.19 -10.27
C TYR A 47 -5.77 1.13 -9.70
N GLU A 48 -5.14 1.65 -8.64
CA GLU A 48 -5.63 2.86 -7.99
C GLU A 48 -5.53 4.08 -8.90
N LYS A 49 -4.43 4.20 -9.66
CA LYS A 49 -4.23 5.37 -10.52
C LYS A 49 -5.18 5.41 -11.72
N ILE A 50 -5.48 4.26 -12.32
CA ILE A 50 -6.36 4.15 -13.50
C ILE A 50 -7.82 4.25 -13.07
N PHE A 51 -8.24 3.42 -12.11
CA PHE A 51 -9.65 3.31 -11.73
C PHE A 51 -10.09 4.39 -10.74
N LYS A 52 -9.15 5.16 -10.17
CA LYS A 52 -9.44 6.16 -9.12
C LYS A 52 -10.14 5.54 -7.91
N ARG A 53 -9.87 4.28 -7.64
CA ARG A 53 -10.42 3.50 -6.52
C ARG A 53 -9.31 3.15 -5.56
N LYS A 54 -9.54 3.37 -4.26
CA LYS A 54 -8.59 3.01 -3.22
C LYS A 54 -8.25 1.52 -3.29
N VAL A 55 -6.96 1.19 -3.37
CA VAL A 55 -6.52 -0.22 -3.41
C VAL A 55 -6.44 -0.86 -2.03
N VAL A 56 -6.26 -0.05 -0.98
CA VAL A 56 -6.29 -0.50 0.42
C VAL A 56 -7.64 -1.11 0.74
N GLY A 57 -7.61 -2.35 1.25
CA GLY A 57 -8.80 -3.12 1.58
C GLY A 57 -9.32 -3.99 0.43
N ASN A 58 -8.71 -3.94 -0.76
CA ASN A 58 -9.06 -4.86 -1.85
C ASN A 58 -8.76 -6.31 -1.41
N PRO A 59 -9.73 -7.23 -1.42
CA PRO A 59 -9.58 -8.57 -0.83
C PRO A 59 -8.68 -9.51 -1.64
N TYR A 60 -8.33 -9.16 -2.87
CA TYR A 60 -7.50 -10.00 -3.72
C TYR A 60 -6.04 -10.06 -3.22
N ALA A 61 -5.53 -11.29 -3.10
CA ALA A 61 -4.13 -11.59 -2.82
C ALA A 61 -3.60 -12.62 -3.86
N PRO A 62 -2.38 -12.44 -4.40
CA PRO A 62 -1.72 -13.48 -5.17
C PRO A 62 -1.49 -14.73 -4.31
N GLN A 63 -1.48 -15.91 -4.93
CA GLN A 63 -1.15 -17.15 -4.24
C GLN A 63 0.24 -17.05 -3.59
N GLY A 64 0.33 -17.42 -2.30
CA GLY A 64 1.58 -17.44 -1.54
C GLY A 64 2.01 -16.09 -0.95
N MET A 65 1.20 -15.03 -1.08
CA MET A 65 1.45 -13.74 -0.41
C MET A 65 0.81 -13.73 0.99
N SER A 66 1.55 -13.24 2.00
CA SER A 66 0.99 -13.09 3.35
C SER A 66 -0.01 -11.92 3.43
N GLU A 67 -0.85 -11.92 4.46
CA GLU A 67 -1.81 -10.83 4.69
C GLU A 67 -1.08 -9.51 5.02
N GLU A 68 0.02 -9.58 5.76
CA GLU A 68 0.87 -8.43 6.09
C GLU A 68 1.52 -7.84 4.84
N GLU A 69 2.09 -8.70 3.98
CA GLU A 69 2.67 -8.31 2.69
C GLU A 69 1.63 -7.62 1.81
N ARG A 70 0.41 -8.19 1.75
CA ARG A 70 -0.71 -7.61 1.00
C ARG A 70 -1.07 -6.23 1.52
N LYS A 71 -1.26 -6.09 2.84
CA LYS A 71 -1.62 -4.81 3.48
C LYS A 71 -0.57 -3.74 3.24
N VAL A 72 0.70 -4.06 3.45
CA VAL A 72 1.79 -3.09 3.28
C VAL A 72 1.97 -2.72 1.81
N ALA A 73 1.83 -3.67 0.86
CA ALA A 73 1.89 -3.40 -0.58
C ALA A 73 0.75 -2.47 -1.04
N GLN A 74 -0.47 -2.71 -0.58
CA GLN A 74 -1.61 -1.84 -0.89
C GLN A 74 -1.40 -0.44 -0.32
N GLN A 75 -0.92 -0.34 0.92
CA GLN A 75 -0.67 0.94 1.57
C GLN A 75 0.48 1.70 0.88
N ALA A 76 1.56 1.02 0.52
CA ALA A 76 2.69 1.59 -0.21
C ALA A 76 2.27 2.16 -1.57
N ALA A 77 1.45 1.41 -2.31
CA ALA A 77 0.85 1.86 -3.57
C ALA A 77 -0.05 3.08 -3.37
N HIS A 78 -0.94 3.06 -2.38
CA HIS A 78 -1.82 4.18 -2.07
C HIS A 78 -1.03 5.45 -1.70
N ARG A 79 -0.01 5.34 -0.85
CA ARG A 79 0.86 6.47 -0.51
C ARG A 79 1.64 6.99 -1.71
N ALA A 80 2.08 6.12 -2.62
CA ALA A 80 2.72 6.56 -3.86
C ALA A 80 1.76 7.30 -4.79
N VAL A 81 0.49 6.92 -4.86
CA VAL A 81 -0.52 7.66 -5.65
C VAL A 81 -0.76 9.06 -5.06
N LEU A 82 -0.80 9.19 -3.74
CA LEU A 82 -0.94 10.48 -3.04
C LEU A 82 0.32 11.35 -3.10
N HIS A 83 1.50 10.73 -3.03
CA HIS A 83 2.81 11.41 -2.94
C HIS A 83 3.80 10.85 -3.98
N PRO A 84 3.55 11.02 -5.29
CA PRO A 84 4.28 10.32 -6.35
C PRO A 84 5.77 10.66 -6.45
N GLY A 85 6.21 11.79 -5.91
CA GLY A 85 7.62 12.22 -5.94
C GLY A 85 8.36 12.05 -4.61
N LYS A 86 7.77 11.39 -3.61
CA LYS A 86 8.34 11.31 -2.26
C LYS A 86 8.16 9.91 -1.66
N VAL A 87 9.27 9.34 -1.19
CA VAL A 87 9.25 8.10 -0.42
C VAL A 87 8.51 8.34 0.91
N THR A 88 7.62 7.43 1.25
CA THR A 88 6.84 7.40 2.49
C THR A 88 7.23 6.17 3.29
N GLU A 89 7.68 6.39 4.53
CA GLU A 89 8.10 5.34 5.46
C GLU A 89 6.94 4.40 5.82
N MET A 90 7.21 3.09 5.76
CA MET A 90 6.25 2.01 6.02
C MET A 90 6.53 1.24 7.33
N SER A 91 7.55 1.66 8.09
CA SER A 91 8.06 1.01 9.31
C SER A 91 7.15 1.09 10.53
N GLY A 92 6.26 2.09 10.63
CA GLY A 92 5.56 2.41 11.89
C GLY A 92 4.29 1.61 12.22
N LYS A 93 3.73 0.80 11.31
CA LYS A 93 2.46 0.06 11.52
C LYS A 93 2.40 -1.35 10.93
N TYR A 94 3.45 -1.79 10.23
CA TYR A 94 3.48 -3.07 9.52
C TYR A 94 4.73 -3.88 9.86
N SER A 95 5.57 -3.46 10.81
CA SER A 95 6.66 -4.28 11.33
C SER A 95 6.07 -5.52 12.01
N GLY A 96 6.45 -6.71 11.54
CA GLY A 96 5.96 -8.01 12.01
C GLY A 96 6.34 -8.36 13.45
N THR A 97 6.00 -7.51 14.41
CA THR A 97 6.05 -7.83 15.83
C THR A 97 4.66 -8.29 16.25
N ALA A 98 4.53 -9.56 16.60
CA ALA A 98 3.43 -10.03 17.41
C ALA A 98 3.47 -9.26 18.73
N VAL A 99 2.65 -8.22 18.87
CA VAL A 99 2.44 -7.61 20.16
C VAL A 99 1.46 -8.53 20.89
N THR A 100 1.97 -9.35 21.80
CA THR A 100 1.13 -10.03 22.78
C THR A 100 0.51 -8.95 23.66
N PHE A 101 -0.71 -8.55 23.34
CA PHE A 101 -1.50 -7.73 24.25
C PHE A 101 -2.13 -8.65 25.29
N THR A 102 -1.54 -8.67 26.47
CA THR A 102 -2.27 -9.05 27.68
C THR A 102 -3.39 -8.05 27.88
N GLY A 103 -4.59 -8.41 27.42
CA GLY A 103 -5.84 -7.76 27.79
C GLY A 103 -6.21 -6.54 26.97
N ILE A 104 -7.42 -6.60 26.41
CA ILE A 104 -8.22 -5.54 25.78
C ILE A 104 -8.01 -5.44 24.25
N GLU A 105 -8.90 -6.14 23.54
CA GLU A 105 -9.26 -5.86 22.15
C GLU A 105 -9.70 -4.40 22.02
N TYR A 106 -9.13 -3.65 21.08
CA TYR A 106 -9.80 -2.67 20.20
C TYR A 106 -8.75 -2.08 19.24
N LEU A 107 -8.99 -2.15 17.92
CA LEU A 107 -8.82 -0.97 17.06
C LEU A 107 -9.53 -1.17 15.71
N CYS A 108 -10.78 -0.71 15.64
CA CYS A 108 -11.45 -0.48 14.36
C CYS A 108 -11.33 0.99 13.95
N VAL A 109 -10.83 1.18 12.72
CA VAL A 109 -11.10 2.24 11.73
C VAL A 109 -10.53 3.66 11.96
N GLY A 110 -9.88 4.20 10.92
CA GLY A 110 -9.60 5.63 10.83
C GLY A 110 -8.74 6.07 9.64
N ASP A 111 -9.31 6.07 8.43
CA ASP A 111 -9.12 7.23 7.56
C ASP A 111 -10.09 8.33 8.06
N SER A 112 -9.67 9.59 8.01
CA SER A 112 -10.30 10.79 8.58
C SER A 112 -11.84 10.91 8.43
N PRO A 113 -12.51 11.64 9.35
CA PRO A 113 -13.97 11.63 9.48
C PRO A 113 -14.67 12.28 8.29
N MET A 114 -15.61 11.55 7.67
CA MET A 114 -16.63 12.17 6.84
C MET A 114 -17.75 12.65 7.76
N ARG A 115 -17.99 13.97 7.78
CA ARG A 115 -19.05 14.64 8.53
C ARG A 115 -20.41 14.18 7.99
N LEU A 116 -21.14 13.36 8.73
CA LEU A 116 -22.59 13.22 8.52
C LEU A 116 -23.27 14.41 9.19
N HIS A 117 -24.01 15.19 8.41
CA HIS A 117 -25.08 16.03 8.94
C HIS A 117 -26.11 15.09 9.58
N SER A 118 -26.49 15.39 10.82
CA SER A 118 -27.57 14.73 11.54
C SER A 118 -28.92 15.08 10.92
N ILE A 119 -29.69 14.03 10.64
CA ILE A 119 -31.13 13.93 10.39
C ILE A 119 -31.59 13.03 11.57
N ASP A 120 -32.58 13.26 12.42
CA ASP A 120 -33.56 14.31 12.70
C ASP A 120 -33.92 14.18 14.21
N GLU A 121 -34.24 15.30 14.86
CA GLU A 121 -35.42 15.51 15.74
C GLU A 121 -35.64 17.01 15.93
#